data_AF-A0A0A0ES32-F1
#
_entry.id   AF-A0A0A0ES32-F1
#
_cell.length_a   1.000
_cell.length_b   1.000
_cell.length_c   1.000
_cell.angle_alpha   90.00
_cell.angle_beta   90.00
_cell.angle_gamma   90.00
#
_symmetry.space_group_name_H-M   'P 1'
#
loop_
_entity.id
_entity.type
_entity.pdbx_description
1 polymer ?
#
loop_
_entity_poly.entity_id
_entity_poly.type
_entity_poly.pdbx_seq_one_letter_code
_entity_poly.pdbx_strand_id
1 'polypeptide(L)' 'MIDSDDPAEIARRLAALRLEHRDLDVAISGLSILAGHDDLALKRLKRRKLQLKDAIARLESALIPDEPA' A
#
# COMPACT_ATOMS: atom_id res chain seq x y z
N MET A 1 -2.44 -17.91 20.38
CA MET A 1 -2.43 -16.43 20.28
C MET A 1 -0.96 -16.04 20.23
N ILE A 2 -0.44 -15.78 19.04
CA ILE A 2 0.94 -15.30 18.87
C ILE A 2 0.79 -13.82 18.58
N ASP A 3 0.61 -13.05 19.64
CA ASP A 3 0.90 -11.62 19.62
C ASP A 3 2.42 -11.52 19.73
N SER A 4 3.07 -11.61 18.59
CA SER A 4 4.45 -11.18 18.46
C SER A 4 4.44 -10.07 17.43
N ASP A 5 4.25 -8.84 17.91
CA ASP A 5 4.71 -7.60 17.28
C ASP A 5 6.25 -7.65 17.17
N ASP A 6 6.78 -8.72 16.57
CA ASP A 6 8.18 -8.87 16.30
C ASP A 6 8.47 -7.87 15.17
N PRO A 7 9.33 -6.86 15.38
CA PRO A 7 9.60 -5.84 14.38
C PRO A 7 10.05 -6.44 13.05
N ALA A 8 10.66 -7.63 13.07
CA ALA A 8 11.00 -8.39 11.89
C ALA A 8 9.79 -8.86 11.07
N GLU A 9 8.69 -9.26 11.71
CA GLU A 9 7.46 -9.69 11.03
C GLU A 9 6.70 -8.50 10.45
N ILE A 10 6.61 -7.41 11.21
CA ILE A 10 6.07 -6.14 10.72
C ILE A 10 6.86 -5.66 9.50
N ALA A 11 8.20 -5.68 9.54
CA ALA A 11 9.05 -5.30 8.41
C ALA A 11 8.83 -6.19 7.18
N ARG A 12 8.66 -7.51 7.34
CA ARG A 12 8.32 -8.41 6.23
C ARG A 12 6.97 -8.06 5.62
N ARG A 13 5.97 -7.80 6.45
CA ARG A 13 4.62 -7.41 6.02
C ARG A 13 4.65 -6.05 5.30
N LEU A 14 5.45 -5.12 5.80
CA LEU A 14 5.70 -3.83 5.18
C LEU A 14 6.33 -3.99 3.79
N ALA A 15 7.33 -4.84 3.66
CA ALA A 15 7.99 -5.11 2.39
C ALA A 15 7.01 -5.71 1.37
N ALA A 16 6.16 -6.65 1.79
CA ALA A 16 5.11 -7.22 0.95
C ALA A 16 4.09 -6.17 0.48
N LEU A 17 3.62 -5.32 1.39
CA LEU A 17 2.68 -4.23 1.05
C LEU A 17 3.30 -3.19 0.13
N ARG A 18 4.58 -2.84 0.34
CA ARG A 18 5.34 -1.93 -0.54
C ARG A 18 5.50 -2.50 -1.95
N LEU A 19 5.74 -3.81 -2.06
CA LEU A 19 5.80 -4.51 -3.34
C LEU A 19 4.43 -4.44 -4.05
N GLU A 20 3.35 -4.82 -3.37
CA GLU A 20 1.99 -4.76 -3.93
C GLU A 20 1.59 -3.33 -4.33
N HIS A 21 1.97 -2.33 -3.53
CA HIS A 21 1.76 -0.92 -3.84
C HIS A 21 2.50 -0.50 -5.12
N ARG A 22 3.75 -0.97 -5.31
CA ARG A 22 4.53 -0.69 -6.52
C ARG A 22 3.90 -1.34 -7.74
N ASP A 23 3.44 -2.59 -7.63
CA ASP A 23 2.75 -3.28 -8.73
C ASP A 23 1.46 -2.56 -9.12
N LEU A 24 0.68 -2.10 -8.13
CA LEU A 24 -0.50 -1.26 -8.36
C LEU A 24 -0.15 0.07 -9.03
N ASP A 25 0.98 0.68 -8.67
CA ASP A 25 1.43 1.93 -9.30
C ASP A 25 1.77 1.74 -10.78
N VAL A 26 2.46 0.63 -11.11
CA VAL A 26 2.76 0.26 -12.50
C VAL A 26 1.47 -0.03 -13.27
N ALA A 27 0.52 -0.76 -12.67
CA ALA A 27 -0.77 -1.03 -13.29
C ALA A 27 -1.59 0.24 -13.55
N ILE A 28 -1.61 1.18 -12.59
CA ILE A 28 -2.27 2.49 -12.74
C ILE A 28 -1.60 3.29 -13.86
N SER A 29 -0.27 3.33 -13.88
CA SER A 29 0.49 4.07 -14.89
C SER A 29 0.25 3.50 -16.30
N GLY A 30 0.30 2.18 -16.45
CA GLY A 30 -0.01 1.50 -17.71
C GLY A 30 -1.44 1.74 -18.18
N LEU A 31 -2.41 1.64 -17.26
CA LEU A 31 -3.82 1.92 -17.59
C LEU A 31 -4.03 3.39 -17.98
N SER A 32 -3.37 4.33 -17.31
CA SER A 32 -3.51 5.77 -17.58
C SER A 32 -2.96 6.18 -18.95
N ILE A 33 -2.02 5.42 -19.50
CA ILE A 33 -1.42 5.68 -20.82
C ILE A 33 -2.30 5.10 -21.94
N LEU A 34 -3.18 4.15 -21.64
CA LEU A 34 -4.06 3.54 -22.62
C LEU A 34 -5.15 4.54 -23.08
N ALA A 35 -5.29 4.72 -24.39
CA ALA A 35 -6.38 5.52 -24.96
C ALA A 35 -7.72 4.80 -24.75
N GLY A 36 -8.70 5.48 -24.13
CA GLY A 36 -9.99 4.88 -23.77
C GLY A 36 -9.97 4.07 -22.48
N HIS A 37 -9.04 4.35 -21.56
CA HIS A 37 -9.02 3.72 -20.25
C HIS A 37 -10.31 3.99 -19.47
N ASP A 38 -10.75 2.99 -18.72
CA ASP A 38 -11.91 3.12 -17.85
C ASP A 38 -11.53 3.96 -16.62
N ASP A 39 -12.02 5.20 -16.59
CA ASP A 39 -11.87 6.13 -15.46
C ASP A 39 -12.36 5.52 -14.14
N LEU A 40 -13.39 4.68 -14.17
CA LEU A 40 -13.90 4.00 -12.98
C LEU A 40 -12.89 2.95 -12.50
N ALA A 41 -12.29 2.19 -13.41
CA ALA A 41 -11.23 1.23 -13.09
C ALA A 41 -10.00 1.95 -12.52
N LEU A 42 -9.58 3.06 -13.14
CA LEU A 42 -8.48 3.89 -12.65
C LEU A 42 -8.76 4.44 -11.24
N LYS A 43 -9.97 4.95 -10.99
CA LYS A 43 -10.39 5.43 -9.66
C LYS A 43 -10.38 4.30 -8.62
N ARG A 44 -10.83 3.10 -8.97
CA ARG A 44 -10.80 1.92 -8.08
C ARG A 44 -9.36 1.53 -7.73
N LEU A 45 -8.46 1.48 -8.71
CA LEU A 45 -7.06 1.17 -8.49
C LEU A 45 -6.38 2.23 -7.61
N LYS A 46 -6.60 3.52 -7.88
CA LYS A 46 -6.10 4.62 -7.04
C LYS A 46 -6.60 4.52 -5.60
N ARG A 47 -7.88 4.18 -5.39
CA ARG A 47 -8.45 3.96 -4.05
C ARG A 47 -7.77 2.78 -3.34
N ARG A 48 -7.52 1.67 -4.04
CA ARG A 48 -6.82 0.51 -3.49
C ARG A 48 -5.37 0.83 -3.14
N LYS A 49 -4.69 1.61 -4.00
CA LYS A 49 -3.34 2.14 -3.73
C LYS A 49 -3.32 3.01 -2.46
N LEU A 50 -4.31 3.88 -2.28
CA LEU A 50 -4.44 4.70 -1.07
C LEU A 50 -4.61 3.82 0.19
N GLN A 51 -5.47 2.80 0.13
CA GLN A 51 -5.65 1.85 1.25
C GLN A 51 -4.37 1.11 1.61
N LEU A 52 -3.57 0.70 0.62
CA LEU A 52 -2.25 0.10 0.88
C LEU A 52 -1.30 1.09 1.53
N LYS A 53 -1.26 2.34 1.05
CA LYS A 53 -0.46 3.40 1.68
C LYS A 53 -0.87 3.63 3.13
N ASP A 54 -2.17 3.69 3.42
CA ASP A 54 -2.68 3.85 4.78
C ASP A 54 -2.34 2.64 5.67
N ALA A 55 -2.40 1.42 5.12
CA ALA A 55 -2.00 0.20 5.83
C ALA A 55 -0.50 0.16 6.13
N ILE A 56 0.34 0.59 5.17
CA ILE A 56 1.79 0.75 5.34
C ILE A 56 2.04 1.79 6.44
N ALA A 57 1.40 2.96 6.36
CA ALA A 57 1.56 4.01 7.37
C ALA A 57 1.15 3.54 8.77
N ARG A 58 0.04 2.80 8.91
CA ARG A 58 -0.38 2.21 10.19
C ARG A 58 0.63 1.21 10.73
N LEU A 59 1.20 0.36 9.87
CA LEU A 59 2.23 -0.61 10.27
C LEU A 59 3.56 0.08 10.59
N GLU A 60 3.93 1.14 9.88
CA GLU A 60 5.08 1.98 10.19
C GLU A 60 4.90 2.69 11.53
N SER A 61 3.72 3.25 11.81
CA SER A 61 3.38 3.84 13.11
C SER A 61 3.32 2.82 14.24
N ALA A 62 3.01 1.55 13.95
CA ALA A 62 3.11 0.48 14.94
C ALA A 62 4.57 0.10 15.24
N LEU A 63 5.46 0.24 14.25
CA LEU A 63 6.90 -0.04 14.37
C LEU A 63 7.69 1.15 14.94
N ILE A 64 7.24 2.37 14.68
CA ILE A 64 7.85 3.64 15.09
C ILE A 64 6.79 4.39 15.92
N PRO A 65 6.84 4.32 17.26
CA PRO A 65 5.88 5.00 18.11
C PRO A 65 6.22 6.49 18.19
N ASP A 66 5.91 7.26 17.15
CA ASP A 66 5.93 8.74 17.09
C ASP A 66 5.50 9.14 15.66
N GLU A 67 4.65 10.10 15.33
CA GLU A 67 3.78 11.07 16.01
C GLU A 67 2.75 11.45 14.90
N PRO A 68 1.45 11.63 15.16
CA PRO A 68 0.47 11.89 14.10
C PRO A 68 0.70 13.27 13.44
N ALA A 69 0.83 13.29 12.11
CA ALA A 69 0.80 14.50 11.28
C ALA A 69 -0.63 14.92 10.91
#